data_AF-A0A1H9FRH6-F1
#
_entry.id   AF-A0A1H9FRH6-F1
#
_cell.length_a   1.000
_cell.length_b   1.000
_cell.length_c   1.000
_cell.angle_alpha   90.00
_cell.angle_beta   90.00
_cell.angle_gamma   90.00
#
_symmetry.space_group_name_H-M   'P 1'
#
loop_
_entity.id
_entity.type
_entity.pdbx_description
1 polymer ?
#
loop_
_entity_poly.entity_id
_entity_poly.type
_entity_poly.pdbx_seq_one_letter_code
_entity_poly.pdbx_strand_id
1 'polypeptide(L)'
;MNRYLPVFMLCLLLGLPVWVSATSAESAPDWSQLGRSERAVLAPLAERWDTMPPQRRQHLLHIAERWQEMTPEQRDRFSGNLQRLESLSPEERRQLREQRRALQTLPEEARGQHQKRLEHFQRLPPQERERLRERWLQMTPEERQAIRERSGPPGQ
;
A
#
# COMPACT_ATOMS: atom_id res chain seq x y z
N MET A 1 10.15 -19.00 -8.69
CA MET A 1 9.81 -18.08 -9.79
C MET A 1 8.29 -18.06 -9.92
N ASN A 2 7.48 -17.10 -9.50
CA ASN A 2 7.59 -15.65 -9.34
C ASN A 2 6.83 -15.20 -8.07
N ARG A 3 7.49 -14.49 -7.15
CA ARG A 3 6.96 -14.12 -5.81
C ARG A 3 6.43 -12.67 -5.72
N TYR A 4 6.29 -12.01 -6.87
CA TYR A 4 5.98 -10.57 -7.04
C TYR A 4 4.48 -10.21 -6.92
N LEU A 5 3.59 -11.21 -7.01
CA LEU A 5 2.13 -11.08 -7.11
C LEU A 5 1.39 -10.45 -5.91
N PRO A 6 1.81 -10.64 -4.64
CA PRO A 6 1.15 -9.99 -3.50
C PRO A 6 1.76 -8.63 -3.14
N VAL A 7 2.88 -8.27 -3.76
CA VAL A 7 3.74 -7.13 -3.39
C VAL A 7 3.32 -5.85 -4.15
N PHE A 8 3.00 -6.00 -5.43
CA PHE A 8 2.45 -4.93 -6.28
C PHE A 8 1.14 -4.33 -5.75
N MET A 9 0.36 -5.14 -5.02
CA MET A 9 -0.99 -4.81 -4.53
C MET A 9 -1.00 -3.95 -3.25
N LEU A 10 0.15 -3.78 -2.58
CA LEU A 10 0.22 -3.09 -1.29
C LEU A 10 0.68 -1.63 -1.40
N CYS A 11 1.38 -1.24 -2.47
CA CYS A 11 2.05 0.06 -2.57
C CYS A 11 1.16 1.24 -3.01
N LEU A 12 -0.12 1.04 -3.35
CA LEU A 12 -0.92 2.07 -3.98
C LEU A 12 -2.27 2.33 -3.29
N LEU A 13 -2.22 2.61 -1.99
CA LEU A 13 -3.33 3.22 -1.23
C LEU A 13 -2.87 4.53 -0.58
N LEU A 14 -2.41 5.46 -1.41
CA LEU A 14 -2.23 6.86 -1.03
C LEU A 14 -3.37 7.64 -1.67
N GLY A 15 -4.18 8.26 -0.81
CA GLY A 15 -5.57 8.64 -1.04
C GLY A 15 -5.83 9.62 -2.18
N LEU A 16 -6.87 9.30 -2.95
CA LEU A 16 -7.64 10.24 -3.78
C LEU A 16 -9.13 9.93 -3.57
N PRO A 17 -10.02 10.93 -3.66
CA PRO A 17 -11.46 10.74 -3.53
C PRO A 17 -11.95 9.87 -4.68
N VAL A 18 -12.53 8.72 -4.36
CA VAL A 18 -13.18 7.84 -5.33
C VAL A 18 -14.48 8.51 -5.75
N TRP A 19 -14.53 9.06 -6.96
CA TRP A 19 -15.81 9.28 -7.63
C TRP A 19 -16.35 7.89 -7.97
N VAL A 20 -17.37 7.44 -7.24
CA VAL A 20 -18.10 6.22 -7.57
C VAL A 20 -18.98 6.54 -8.78
N SER A 21 -18.41 6.42 -9.97
CA SER A 21 -19.21 6.14 -11.16
C SER A 21 -19.62 4.68 -11.05
N ALA A 22 -20.91 4.44 -10.78
CA ALA A 22 -21.52 3.13 -10.99
C ALA A 22 -21.36 2.77 -12.47
N THR A 23 -20.29 2.06 -12.78
CA THR A 23 -19.99 1.52 -14.09
C THR A 23 -20.03 0.01 -13.97
N SER A 24 -20.67 -0.59 -14.96
CA SER A 24 -21.02 -2.00 -15.08
C SER A 24 -19.94 -2.95 -14.58
N ALA A 25 -20.35 -4.13 -14.13
CA ALA A 25 -19.47 -5.28 -13.98
C ALA A 25 -18.93 -5.71 -15.36
N GLU A 26 -18.07 -4.88 -15.94
CA GLU A 26 -17.40 -5.10 -17.21
C GLU A 26 -16.16 -5.94 -16.89
N SER A 27 -16.21 -7.19 -17.32
CA SER A 27 -15.10 -8.13 -17.27
C SER A 27 -13.84 -7.42 -17.78
N ALA A 28 -12.83 -7.31 -16.92
CA ALA A 28 -11.56 -6.71 -17.29
C ALA A 28 -11.06 -7.30 -18.63
N PRO A 29 -10.47 -6.49 -19.52
CA PRO A 29 -10.05 -6.93 -20.84
C PRO A 29 -9.08 -8.11 -20.77
N ASP A 30 -9.16 -8.99 -21.76
CA ASP A 30 -8.23 -10.09 -21.94
C ASP A 30 -6.85 -9.56 -22.37
N TRP A 31 -5.81 -10.38 -22.20
CA TRP A 31 -4.43 -9.95 -22.42
C TRP A 31 -4.20 -9.37 -23.82
N SER A 32 -4.88 -9.92 -24.83
CA SER A 32 -4.82 -9.49 -26.23
C SER A 32 -5.43 -8.10 -26.48
N GLN A 33 -6.34 -7.66 -25.62
CA GLN A 33 -7.07 -6.39 -25.73
C GLN A 33 -6.34 -5.22 -25.02
N LEU A 34 -5.28 -5.52 -24.26
CA LEU A 34 -4.51 -4.51 -23.55
C LEU A 34 -3.71 -3.59 -24.50
N GLY A 35 -3.60 -2.32 -24.12
CA GLY A 35 -2.73 -1.35 -24.79
C GLY A 35 -1.26 -1.75 -24.73
N ARG A 36 -0.42 -1.15 -25.59
CA ARG A 36 1.03 -1.45 -25.63
C ARG A 36 1.74 -1.10 -24.32
N SER A 37 1.40 0.04 -23.73
CA SER A 37 1.95 0.53 -22.47
C SER A 37 1.56 -0.36 -21.29
N GLU A 38 0.30 -0.77 -21.22
CA GLU A 38 -0.22 -1.67 -20.19
C GLU A 38 0.45 -3.05 -20.29
N ARG A 39 0.55 -3.62 -21.50
CA ARG A 39 1.27 -4.88 -21.74
C ARG A 39 2.73 -4.82 -21.35
N ALA A 40 3.41 -3.69 -21.58
CA ALA A 40 4.81 -3.53 -21.18
C ALA A 40 4.97 -3.58 -19.65
N VAL A 41 4.09 -2.90 -18.91
CA VAL A 41 4.13 -2.89 -17.44
C VAL A 41 3.68 -4.23 -16.85
N LEU A 42 2.69 -4.87 -17.46
CA LEU A 42 2.07 -6.10 -16.96
C LEU A 42 2.68 -7.37 -17.58
N ALA A 43 3.73 -7.26 -18.40
CA ALA A 43 4.37 -8.39 -19.09
C ALA A 43 4.66 -9.61 -18.19
N PRO A 44 5.12 -9.44 -16.93
CA PRO A 44 5.36 -10.58 -16.02
C PRO A 44 4.09 -11.34 -15.58
N LEU A 45 2.91 -10.81 -15.91
CA LEU A 45 1.60 -11.38 -15.61
C LEU A 45 0.93 -12.01 -16.83
N ALA A 46 1.49 -11.86 -18.03
CA ALA A 46 0.88 -12.25 -19.30
C ALA A 46 0.27 -13.66 -19.28
N GLU A 47 1.06 -14.66 -18.87
CA GLU A 47 0.66 -16.07 -18.88
C GLU A 47 -0.54 -16.41 -18.00
N ARG A 48 -0.76 -15.63 -16.93
CA ARG A 48 -1.82 -15.87 -15.96
C ARG A 48 -2.91 -14.81 -15.98
N TRP A 49 -2.79 -13.80 -16.84
CA TRP A 49 -3.67 -12.64 -16.86
C TRP A 49 -5.14 -13.05 -16.97
N ASP A 50 -5.47 -13.82 -18.00
CA ASP A 50 -6.84 -14.25 -18.29
C ASP A 50 -7.40 -15.24 -17.25
N THR A 51 -6.53 -15.85 -16.43
CA THR A 51 -6.95 -16.73 -15.31
C THR A 51 -7.27 -15.96 -14.02
N MET A 52 -6.96 -14.67 -13.96
CA MET A 52 -7.20 -13.87 -12.77
C MET A 52 -8.65 -13.41 -12.67
N PRO A 53 -9.20 -13.29 -11.45
CA PRO A 53 -10.51 -12.68 -11.24
C PRO A 53 -10.59 -11.27 -11.87
N PRO A 54 -11.72 -10.89 -12.50
CA PRO A 54 -11.87 -9.58 -13.15
C PRO A 54 -11.51 -8.39 -12.26
N GLN A 55 -11.88 -8.42 -10.98
CA GLN A 55 -11.56 -7.36 -10.01
C GLN A 55 -10.05 -7.22 -9.81
N ARG A 56 -9.30 -8.33 -9.88
CA ARG A 56 -7.84 -8.31 -9.77
C ARG A 56 -7.21 -7.74 -11.02
N ARG A 57 -7.71 -8.09 -12.20
CA ARG A 57 -7.27 -7.52 -13.49
C ARG A 57 -7.51 -6.02 -13.52
N GLN A 58 -8.71 -5.54 -13.17
CA GLN A 58 -9.02 -4.12 -13.08
C GLN A 58 -8.06 -3.36 -12.14
N HIS A 59 -7.79 -3.92 -10.97
CA HIS A 59 -6.84 -3.31 -10.03
C HIS A 59 -5.43 -3.19 -10.62
N LEU A 60 -4.96 -4.21 -11.35
CA LEU A 60 -3.64 -4.19 -11.99
C LEU A 60 -3.57 -3.20 -13.15
N LEU A 61 -4.66 -3.01 -13.91
CA LEU A 61 -4.75 -1.96 -14.93
C LEU A 61 -4.62 -0.57 -14.32
N HIS A 62 -5.31 -0.30 -13.22
CA HIS A 62 -5.19 0.98 -12.53
C HIS A 62 -3.76 1.25 -12.03
N ILE A 63 -3.04 0.21 -11.58
CA ILE A 63 -1.62 0.38 -11.22
C ILE A 63 -0.77 0.66 -12.47
N ALA A 64 -1.04 -0.02 -13.59
CA ALA A 64 -0.32 0.20 -14.84
C ALA A 64 -0.54 1.61 -15.40
N GLU A 65 -1.75 2.15 -15.31
CA GLU A 65 -2.08 3.54 -15.63
C GLU A 65 -1.27 4.51 -14.77
N ARG A 66 -1.33 4.34 -13.44
CA ARG A 66 -0.57 5.20 -12.51
C ARG A 66 0.93 5.11 -12.70
N TRP A 67 1.45 3.95 -13.12
CA TRP A 67 2.88 3.81 -13.44
C TRP A 67 3.31 4.70 -14.62
N GLN A 68 2.44 4.90 -15.61
CA GLN A 68 2.71 5.80 -16.74
C GLN A 68 2.78 7.26 -16.29
N GLU A 69 1.94 7.65 -15.33
CA GLU A 69 1.90 9.01 -14.76
C GLU A 69 3.05 9.30 -13.78
N MET A 70 3.75 8.27 -13.29
CA MET A 70 4.83 8.46 -12.32
C MET A 70 6.10 9.09 -12.92
N THR A 71 6.70 10.03 -12.19
CA THR A 71 8.05 10.53 -12.48
C THR A 71 9.11 9.43 -12.25
N PRO A 72 10.32 9.56 -12.82
CA PRO A 72 11.41 8.61 -12.57
C PRO A 72 11.66 8.37 -11.07
N GLU A 73 11.66 9.43 -10.26
CA GLU A 73 11.89 9.34 -8.81
C GLU A 73 10.75 8.60 -8.09
N GLN A 74 9.51 8.75 -8.56
CA GLN A 74 8.37 8.03 -8.02
C GLN A 74 8.44 6.54 -8.38
N ARG A 75 8.89 6.21 -9.60
CA ARG A 75 9.13 4.82 -10.03
C ARG A 75 10.26 4.17 -9.23
N ASP A 76 11.33 4.91 -8.93
CA ASP A 76 12.42 4.43 -8.09
C ASP A 76 11.95 4.11 -6.68
N ARG A 77 11.17 5.01 -6.07
CA ARG A 77 10.57 4.78 -4.74
C ARG A 77 9.64 3.58 -4.75
N PHE A 78 8.81 3.44 -5.77
CA PHE A 78 7.94 2.28 -5.91
C PHE A 78 8.75 0.98 -6.01
N SER A 79 9.79 0.96 -6.84
CA SER A 79 10.64 -0.21 -7.04
C SER A 79 11.40 -0.59 -5.77
N GLY A 80 11.91 0.39 -5.01
CA GLY A 80 12.53 0.16 -3.71
C GLY A 80 11.55 -0.39 -2.66
N ASN A 81 10.29 0.07 -2.67
CA ASN A 81 9.25 -0.48 -1.79
C ASN A 81 8.91 -1.93 -2.16
N LEU A 82 8.87 -2.23 -3.47
CA LEU A 82 8.63 -3.59 -3.98
C LEU A 82 9.71 -4.55 -3.49
N GLN A 83 10.99 -4.16 -3.64
CA GLN A 83 12.13 -4.95 -3.19
C GLN A 83 12.09 -5.20 -1.67
N ARG A 84 11.75 -4.18 -0.88
CA ARG A 84 11.59 -4.34 0.58
C ARG A 84 10.47 -5.33 0.91
N LEU A 85 9.33 -5.21 0.26
CA LEU A 85 8.19 -6.07 0.52
C LEU A 85 8.45 -7.53 0.07
N GLU A 86 9.27 -7.74 -0.95
CA GLU A 86 9.77 -9.07 -1.32
C GLU A 86 10.66 -9.68 -0.25
N SER A 87 11.50 -8.87 0.40
CA SER A 87 12.39 -9.33 1.47
C SER A 87 11.65 -9.76 2.75
N LEU A 88 10.38 -9.36 2.91
CA LEU A 88 9.57 -9.77 4.06
C LEU A 88 9.28 -11.27 4.06
N SER A 89 9.45 -11.89 5.22
CA SER A 89 9.05 -13.24 5.55
C SER A 89 7.52 -13.43 5.48
N PRO A 90 7.03 -14.69 5.40
CA PRO A 90 5.58 -14.96 5.42
C PRO A 90 4.87 -14.40 6.65
N GLU A 91 5.53 -14.37 7.80
CA GLU A 91 5.00 -13.82 9.06
C GLU A 91 4.91 -12.30 9.00
N GLU A 92 5.97 -11.60 8.59
CA GLU A 92 5.93 -10.13 8.42
C GLU A 92 4.85 -9.71 7.41
N ARG A 93 4.67 -10.49 6.34
CA ARG A 93 3.57 -10.26 5.38
C ARG A 93 2.20 -10.48 6.00
N ARG A 94 2.03 -11.43 6.94
CA ARG A 94 0.76 -11.61 7.69
C ARG A 94 0.48 -10.40 8.55
N GLN A 95 1.45 -10.01 9.37
CA GLN A 95 1.35 -8.85 10.26
C GLN A 95 1.02 -7.57 9.48
N LEU A 96 1.66 -7.37 8.34
CA LEU A 96 1.40 -6.21 7.48
C LEU A 96 -0.04 -6.19 6.93
N ARG A 97 -0.59 -7.36 6.57
CA ARG A 97 -2.00 -7.47 6.14
C ARG A 97 -2.95 -7.19 7.29
N GLU A 98 -2.66 -7.65 8.49
CA GLU A 98 -3.48 -7.42 9.69
C GLU A 98 -3.46 -5.94 10.09
N GLN A 99 -2.29 -5.32 10.14
CA GLN A 99 -2.15 -3.88 10.37
C GLN A 99 -2.96 -3.07 9.35
N ARG A 100 -2.89 -3.42 8.06
CA ARG A 100 -3.68 -2.78 7.02
C ARG A 100 -5.19 -2.96 7.24
N ARG A 101 -5.63 -4.17 7.60
CA ARG A 101 -7.06 -4.43 7.90
C ARG A 101 -7.53 -3.59 9.07
N ALA A 102 -6.76 -3.54 10.16
CA ALA A 102 -7.07 -2.74 11.33
C ALA A 102 -7.20 -1.24 10.98
N LEU A 103 -6.33 -0.70 10.13
CA LEU A 103 -6.43 0.68 9.65
C LEU A 103 -7.69 0.92 8.80
N GLN A 104 -8.06 -0.05 7.97
CA GLN A 104 -9.27 0.03 7.13
C GLN A 104 -10.55 -0.06 7.95
N THR A 105 -10.54 -0.68 9.12
CA THR A 105 -11.72 -0.75 10.01
C THR A 105 -11.83 0.44 10.97
N LEU A 106 -10.86 1.35 10.98
CA LEU A 106 -10.92 2.52 11.85
C LEU A 106 -12.13 3.41 11.53
N PRO A 107 -12.85 3.93 12.54
CA PRO A 107 -13.85 4.98 12.37
C PRO A 107 -13.27 6.21 11.65
N GLU A 108 -14.11 6.97 10.95
CA GLU A 108 -13.64 8.13 10.17
C GLU A 108 -12.90 9.16 11.04
N GLU A 109 -13.43 9.48 12.22
CA GLU A 109 -12.77 10.36 13.20
C GLU A 109 -11.38 9.83 13.59
N ALA A 110 -11.27 8.52 13.87
CA ALA A 110 -10.02 7.86 14.19
C ALA A 110 -9.00 7.93 13.04
N ARG A 111 -9.47 7.78 11.79
CA ARG A 111 -8.62 7.94 10.59
C ARG A 111 -8.11 9.37 10.46
N GLY A 112 -8.98 10.37 10.68
CA GLY A 112 -8.61 11.78 10.65
C GLY A 112 -7.53 12.13 11.68
N GLN A 113 -7.67 11.63 12.92
CA GLN A 113 -6.64 11.83 13.95
C GLN A 113 -5.33 11.12 13.63
N HIS A 114 -5.40 9.90 13.07
CA HIS A 114 -4.22 9.20 12.59
C HIS A 114 -3.48 10.00 11.50
N GLN A 115 -4.22 10.54 10.52
CA GLN A 115 -3.65 11.36 9.46
C GLN A 115 -2.98 12.63 10.01
N LYS A 116 -3.64 13.37 10.91
CA LYS A 116 -3.07 14.58 11.52
C LYS A 116 -1.76 14.30 12.26
N ARG A 117 -1.70 13.21 13.03
CA ARG A 117 -0.47 12.79 13.73
C ARG A 117 0.66 12.45 12.76
N LEU A 118 0.33 11.74 11.68
CA LEU A 118 1.29 11.39 10.65
C LEU A 118 1.82 12.63 9.93
N GLU A 119 0.95 13.56 9.56
CA GLU A 119 1.34 14.84 8.95
C GLU A 119 2.25 15.66 9.88
N HIS A 120 1.90 15.76 11.16
CA HIS A 120 2.73 16.44 12.15
C HIS A 120 4.12 15.80 12.22
N PHE A 121 4.20 14.47 12.34
CA PHE A 121 5.47 13.76 12.37
C PHE A 121 6.29 13.99 11.09
N GLN A 122 5.67 14.00 9.91
CA GLN A 122 6.36 14.25 8.65
C GLN A 122 6.92 15.67 8.53
N ARG A 123 6.28 16.65 9.18
CA ARG A 123 6.73 18.05 9.22
C ARG A 123 7.88 18.29 10.20
N LEU A 124 8.18 17.35 11.10
CA LEU A 124 9.28 17.50 12.05
C LEU A 124 10.65 17.53 11.33
N PRO A 125 11.60 18.34 11.82
CA PRO A 125 12.98 18.33 11.33
C PRO A 125 13.58 16.91 11.30
N PRO A 126 14.43 16.57 10.32
CA PRO A 126 15.01 15.23 10.19
C PRO A 126 15.66 14.70 11.48
N GLN A 127 16.39 15.56 12.20
CA GLN A 127 17.04 15.20 13.46
C GLN A 127 16.04 14.86 14.57
N GLU A 128 14.91 15.57 14.63
CA GLU A 128 13.87 15.32 15.62
C GLU A 128 13.13 14.01 15.32
N ARG A 129 12.85 13.73 14.04
CA ARG A 129 12.30 12.44 13.62
C ARG A 129 13.23 11.28 13.97
N GLU A 130 14.54 11.46 13.82
CA GLU A 130 15.51 10.42 14.19
C GLU A 130 15.51 10.17 15.70
N ARG A 131 15.55 11.24 16.52
CA ARG A 131 15.47 11.10 17.99
C ARG A 131 14.21 10.36 18.43
N LEU A 132 13.07 10.62 17.78
CA LEU A 132 11.82 9.90 18.06
C LEU A 132 11.91 8.42 17.66
N ARG A 133 12.54 8.10 16.52
CA ARG A 133 12.78 6.71 16.09
C ARG A 133 13.71 5.98 17.05
N GLU A 134 14.84 6.58 17.42
CA GLU A 134 15.80 6.00 18.36
C GLU A 134 15.14 5.71 19.71
N ARG A 135 14.38 6.67 20.24
CA ARG A 135 13.61 6.48 21.47
C ARG A 135 12.63 5.31 21.34
N TRP A 136 11.90 5.22 20.23
CA TRP A 136 10.97 4.13 19.99
C TRP A 136 11.67 2.77 19.93
N LEU A 137 12.85 2.69 19.29
CA LEU A 137 13.65 1.46 19.20
C LEU A 137 14.19 1.02 20.57
N GLN A 138 14.47 1.95 21.47
CA GLN A 138 14.91 1.68 22.84
C GLN A 138 13.78 1.27 23.79
N MET A 139 12.52 1.58 23.46
CA MET A 139 11.36 1.24 24.30
C MET A 139 11.09 -0.26 24.36
N THR A 140 10.63 -0.73 25.52
CA THR A 140 10.16 -2.10 25.71
C THR A 140 8.84 -2.34 24.96
N PRO A 141 8.47 -3.62 24.69
CA PRO A 141 7.16 -3.94 24.12
C PRO A 141 5.98 -3.34 24.91
N GLU A 142 6.07 -3.32 26.23
CA GLU A 142 5.05 -2.79 27.14
C GLU A 142 4.93 -1.27 27.02
N GLU A 143 6.05 -0.55 26.96
CA GLU A 143 6.06 0.91 26.77
C GLU A 143 5.46 1.30 25.41
N ARG A 144 5.80 0.55 24.35
CA ARG A 144 5.22 0.75 23.02
C ARG A 144 3.72 0.48 23.01
N GLN A 145 3.27 -0.53 23.74
CA GLN A 145 1.86 -0.85 23.88
C GLN A 145 1.12 0.27 24.63
N ALA A 146 1.65 0.77 25.75
CA ALA A 146 1.07 1.88 26.48
C ALA A 146 0.97 3.16 25.62
N ILE A 147 1.98 3.46 24.79
CA ILE A 147 1.90 4.57 23.84
C ILE A 147 0.83 4.31 22.78
N ARG A 148 0.68 3.08 22.29
CA ARG A 148 -0.36 2.71 21.33
C ARG A 148 -1.76 2.82 21.93
N GLU A 149 -1.95 2.51 23.21
CA GLU A 149 -3.22 2.67 23.90
C GLU A 149 -3.54 4.16 24.15
N ARG A 150 -2.53 4.95 24.52
CA ARG A 150 -2.67 6.41 24.73
C ARG A 150 -2.84 7.19 23.42
N SER A 151 -2.21 6.73 22.34
CA SER A 151 -2.12 7.42 21.05
C SER A 151 -2.95 6.73 19.95
N GLY A 152 -3.57 5.59 20.24
CA GLY A 152 -4.46 4.88 19.35
C GLY A 152 -5.87 5.51 19.38
N PRO A 153 -6.73 5.19 18.40
CA PRO A 153 -8.15 5.43 18.57
C PRO A 153 -8.68 4.60 19.76
N PRO A 154 -9.70 5.09 20.48
CA PRO A 154 -10.15 4.45 21.71
C PRO A 154 -10.71 3.05 21.42
N GLY A 155 -10.23 2.07 22.18
CA GLY A 155 -10.92 0.80 22.43
C GLY A 155 -10.96 -0.19 21.26
N GLN A 156 -10.27 -1.32 21.43
CA GLN A 156 -10.92 -2.62 21.27
C GLN A 156 -11.53 -2.99 22.61
#